data_AF-A0A0D2Y3X5-F1
#
_entry.id   AF-A0A0D2Y3X5-F1
#
_cell.length_a   1.000
_cell.length_b   1.000
_cell.length_c   1.000
_cell.angle_alpha   90.00
_cell.angle_beta   90.00
_cell.angle_gamma   90.00
#
_symmetry.space_group_name_H-M   'P 1'
#
loop_
_entity.id
_entity.type
_entity.pdbx_description
1 polymer ?
#
loop_
_entity_poly.entity_id
_entity_poly.type
_entity_poly.pdbx_seq_one_letter_code
_entity_poly.pdbx_strand_id
1 'polypeptide(L)'
;MTEKYMAYLEVLESGEEVIGDIHDTDVYEWAMAPFVSLLVELAPPPECGLKDIKITLHEHQFPEFFVFELDIIDKKLRPRRVVAETSPVRPSFVTFDDDFLDDLETWTALYDPAGIVLSFKDPEDARFKPLNKVLIDDCRTECFFKPCNFGVQIRRELGTY
;
A
#
# COMPACT_ATOMS: atom_id res chain seq x y z
N MET A 1 -26.78 4.41 21.08
CA MET A 1 -25.56 4.71 20.30
C MET A 1 -24.37 5.04 21.19
N THR A 2 -24.51 5.89 22.22
CA THR A 2 -23.39 6.18 23.15
C THR A 2 -22.87 4.93 23.85
N GLU A 3 -23.73 4.05 24.35
CA GLU A 3 -23.31 2.77 24.98
C GLU A 3 -22.61 1.83 23.97
N LYS A 4 -23.19 1.66 22.77
CA LYS A 4 -22.58 0.89 21.68
C LYS A 4 -21.20 1.46 21.29
N TYR A 5 -21.08 2.78 21.23
CA TYR A 5 -19.82 3.47 20.93
C TYR A 5 -18.77 3.24 22.01
N MET A 6 -19.12 3.39 23.29
CA MET A 6 -18.18 3.17 24.39
C MET A 6 -17.72 1.72 24.43
N ALA A 7 -18.63 0.76 24.22
CA ALA A 7 -18.26 -0.66 24.13
C ALA A 7 -17.35 -0.96 22.93
N TYR A 8 -17.56 -0.30 21.79
CA TYR A 8 -16.72 -0.45 20.61
C TYR A 8 -15.35 0.23 20.78
N LEU A 9 -15.30 1.36 21.46
CA LEU A 9 -14.04 1.99 21.87
C LEU A 9 -13.24 1.08 22.80
N GLU A 10 -13.91 0.44 23.77
CA GLU A 10 -13.26 -0.48 24.71
C GLU A 10 -12.59 -1.65 23.98
N VAL A 11 -13.25 -2.22 22.96
CA VAL A 11 -12.67 -3.26 22.08
C VAL A 11 -11.45 -2.73 21.31
N LEU A 12 -11.52 -1.52 20.76
CA LEU A 12 -10.40 -0.92 20.01
C LEU A 12 -9.21 -0.58 20.91
N GLU A 13 -9.45 -0.10 22.12
CA GLU A 13 -8.41 0.29 23.08
C GLU A 13 -7.74 -0.93 23.75
N SER A 14 -8.48 -2.02 23.95
CA SER A 14 -7.93 -3.24 24.54
C SER A 14 -7.02 -4.01 23.57
N GLY A 15 -7.30 -3.93 22.26
CA GLY A 15 -6.66 -4.75 21.24
C GLY A 15 -7.05 -6.23 21.30
N GLU A 16 -8.09 -6.58 22.06
CA GLU A 16 -8.65 -7.94 22.12
C GLU A 16 -9.60 -8.19 20.93
N GLU A 17 -9.57 -9.40 20.37
CA GLU A 17 -10.43 -9.80 19.26
C GLU A 17 -11.92 -9.83 19.67
N VAL A 18 -12.20 -10.08 20.95
CA VAL A 18 -13.57 -10.17 21.50
C VAL A 18 -13.64 -9.60 22.91
N ILE A 19 -14.58 -8.69 23.17
CA ILE A 19 -14.98 -8.30 24.53
C ILE A 19 -16.48 -8.56 24.70
N GLY A 20 -16.82 -9.44 25.64
CA GLY A 20 -18.21 -9.87 25.85
C GLY A 20 -18.74 -10.57 24.61
N ASP A 21 -19.77 -9.98 23.98
CA ASP A 21 -20.40 -10.48 22.74
C ASP A 21 -20.03 -9.64 21.50
N ILE A 22 -19.01 -8.77 21.59
CA ILE A 22 -18.60 -7.86 20.52
C ILE A 22 -17.28 -8.32 19.94
N HIS A 23 -17.27 -8.62 18.64
CA HIS A 23 -16.03 -8.90 17.89
C HIS A 23 -15.42 -7.60 17.34
N ASP A 24 -14.09 -7.55 17.23
CA ASP A 24 -13.36 -6.48 16.55
C ASP A 24 -13.85 -6.26 15.09
N THR A 25 -14.22 -7.33 14.41
CA THR A 25 -14.84 -7.33 13.07
C THR A 25 -16.18 -6.58 13.05
N ASP A 26 -17.03 -6.73 14.07
CA ASP A 26 -18.28 -5.97 14.19
C ASP A 26 -17.99 -4.46 14.32
N VAL A 27 -16.94 -4.11 15.06
CA VAL A 27 -16.49 -2.73 15.22
C VAL A 27 -15.97 -2.17 13.90
N TYR A 28 -15.16 -2.96 13.18
CA TYR A 28 -14.63 -2.60 11.87
C TYR A 28 -15.75 -2.38 10.85
N GLU A 29 -16.69 -3.32 10.73
CA GLU A 29 -17.84 -3.18 9.82
C GLU A 29 -18.66 -1.94 10.15
N TRP A 30 -18.93 -1.69 11.42
CA TRP A 30 -19.67 -0.50 11.86
C TRP A 30 -18.94 0.80 11.56
N ALA A 31 -17.62 0.86 11.75
CA ALA A 31 -16.81 2.03 11.47
C ALA A 31 -16.64 2.28 9.96
N MET A 32 -16.56 1.21 9.17
CA MET A 32 -16.34 1.28 7.72
C MET A 32 -17.62 1.54 6.92
N ALA A 33 -18.78 1.08 7.41
CA ALA A 33 -20.06 1.22 6.70
C ALA A 33 -20.37 2.65 6.18
N PRO A 34 -20.11 3.74 6.92
CA PRO A 34 -20.37 5.10 6.43
C PRO A 34 -19.49 5.49 5.24
N PHE A 35 -18.29 4.92 5.11
CA PHE A 35 -17.33 5.28 4.06
C PHE A 35 -17.62 4.62 2.72
N VAL A 36 -18.48 3.60 2.67
CA VAL A 36 -18.74 2.83 1.44
C VAL A 36 -19.12 3.74 0.27
N SER A 37 -20.04 4.70 0.48
CA SER A 37 -20.44 5.64 -0.57
C SER A 37 -19.30 6.52 -1.05
N LEU A 38 -18.47 7.03 -0.13
CA LEU A 38 -17.31 7.86 -0.49
C LEU A 38 -16.27 7.05 -1.27
N LEU A 39 -16.03 5.80 -0.88
CA LEU A 39 -15.09 4.92 -1.58
C LEU A 39 -15.58 4.58 -2.99
N VAL A 40 -16.89 4.37 -3.17
CA VAL A 40 -17.48 4.14 -4.50
C VAL A 40 -17.33 5.37 -5.40
N GLU A 41 -17.47 6.58 -4.86
CA GLU A 41 -17.27 7.83 -5.62
C GLU A 41 -15.81 8.06 -6.04
N LEU A 42 -14.86 7.58 -5.23
CA LEU A 42 -13.42 7.71 -5.51
C LEU A 42 -12.87 6.58 -6.39
N ALA A 43 -13.58 5.46 -6.49
CA ALA A 43 -13.13 4.34 -7.29
C ALA A 43 -13.02 4.78 -8.76
N PRO A 44 -11.84 4.67 -9.39
CA PRO A 44 -11.71 4.98 -10.79
C PRO A 44 -12.64 4.06 -11.60
N PRO A 45 -13.27 4.55 -12.68
CA PRO A 45 -14.04 3.70 -13.56
C PRO A 45 -13.13 2.58 -14.08
N PRO A 46 -13.64 1.33 -14.21
CA PRO A 46 -12.82 0.24 -14.70
C PRO A 46 -12.39 0.53 -16.13
N GLU A 47 -11.12 0.89 -16.32
CA GLU A 47 -10.57 1.30 -17.62
C GLU A 47 -10.53 0.11 -18.61
N CYS A 48 -10.36 -1.11 -18.09
CA CYS A 48 -10.38 -2.38 -18.82
C CYS A 48 -10.90 -3.53 -17.93
N GLY A 49 -11.05 -4.73 -18.50
CA GLY A 49 -11.33 -5.92 -17.70
C GLY A 49 -10.20 -6.19 -16.70
N LEU A 50 -10.54 -6.71 -15.51
CA LEU A 50 -9.59 -6.98 -14.42
C LEU A 50 -8.31 -7.71 -14.88
N LYS A 51 -8.43 -8.60 -15.88
CA LYS A 51 -7.32 -9.41 -16.42
C LYS A 51 -6.29 -8.62 -17.24
N ASP A 52 -6.65 -7.43 -17.70
CA ASP A 52 -5.79 -6.59 -18.54
C ASP A 52 -5.12 -5.47 -17.74
N ILE A 53 -5.45 -5.34 -16.45
CA ILE A 53 -4.85 -4.35 -15.56
C ILE A 53 -3.36 -4.70 -15.38
N LYS A 54 -2.51 -3.76 -15.79
CA LYS A 54 -1.07 -3.80 -15.52
C LYS A 54 -0.78 -2.81 -14.41
N ILE A 55 -0.19 -3.28 -13.34
CA ILE A 55 0.27 -2.44 -12.23
C ILE A 55 1.77 -2.30 -12.36
N THR A 56 2.25 -1.07 -12.37
CA THR A 56 3.67 -0.73 -12.39
C THR A 56 4.26 -0.79 -10.99
N LEU A 57 5.59 -0.92 -10.90
CA LEU A 57 6.29 -0.86 -9.61
C LEU A 57 6.10 0.51 -8.95
N HIS A 58 6.04 1.59 -9.75
CA HIS A 58 5.74 2.93 -9.26
C HIS A 58 4.38 3.00 -8.56
N GLU A 59 3.30 2.56 -9.21
CA GLU A 59 1.94 2.58 -8.63
C GLU A 59 1.83 1.74 -7.36
N HIS A 60 2.59 0.66 -7.27
CA HIS A 60 2.62 -0.17 -6.08
C HIS A 60 3.42 0.46 -4.92
N GLN A 61 4.55 1.12 -5.20
CA GLN A 61 5.39 1.76 -4.17
C GLN A 61 4.83 3.11 -3.72
N PHE A 62 4.18 3.84 -4.63
CA PHE A 62 3.64 5.18 -4.42
C PHE A 62 2.16 5.22 -4.82
N PRO A 63 1.30 4.44 -4.15
CA PRO A 63 -0.12 4.45 -4.46
C PRO A 63 -0.72 5.82 -4.16
N GLU A 64 -1.70 6.23 -4.95
CA GLU A 64 -2.56 7.34 -4.56
C GLU A 64 -3.27 6.97 -3.25
N PHE A 65 -3.33 7.91 -2.32
CA PHE A 65 -3.89 7.70 -1.00
C PHE A 65 -4.97 8.72 -0.69
N PHE A 66 -5.94 8.28 0.10
CA PHE A 66 -7.03 9.12 0.59
C PHE A 66 -7.08 9.00 2.11
N VAL A 67 -7.18 10.15 2.79
CA VAL A 67 -7.33 10.20 4.23
C VAL A 67 -8.79 10.50 4.55
N PHE A 68 -9.34 9.71 5.47
CA PHE A 68 -10.71 9.80 5.91
C PHE A 68 -10.77 9.90 7.42
N GLU A 69 -11.71 10.70 7.91
CA GLU A 69 -12.01 10.82 9.34
C GLU A 69 -13.49 10.51 9.57
N LEU A 70 -13.77 9.83 10.68
CA LEU A 70 -15.13 9.52 11.13
C LEU A 70 -15.46 10.38 12.34
N ASP A 71 -16.25 11.43 12.14
CA ASP A 71 -16.75 12.24 13.25
C ASP A 71 -18.06 11.64 13.79
N ILE A 72 -18.27 11.73 15.11
CA ILE A 72 -19.54 11.33 15.75
C ILE A 72 -20.18 12.58 16.36
N ILE A 73 -21.13 13.16 15.64
CA ILE A 73 -21.83 14.39 16.05
C ILE A 73 -23.30 14.07 16.27
N ASP A 74 -23.83 14.44 17.44
CA ASP A 74 -25.22 14.18 17.84
C ASP A 74 -25.63 12.70 17.69
N LYS A 75 -24.73 11.78 18.06
CA LYS A 75 -24.93 10.34 17.86
C LYS A 75 -25.23 10.00 16.39
N LYS A 76 -24.52 10.61 15.44
CA LYS A 76 -24.54 10.24 14.03
C LYS A 76 -23.12 10.14 13.51
N LEU A 77 -22.84 9.06 12.79
CA LEU A 77 -21.60 8.85 12.07
C LEU A 77 -21.53 9.80 10.88
N ARG A 78 -20.47 10.59 10.80
CA ARG A 78 -20.22 11.57 9.74
C ARG A 78 -18.84 11.32 9.15
N PRO A 79 -18.75 10.51 8.09
CA PRO A 79 -17.49 10.31 7.39
C PRO A 79 -17.16 11.58 6.59
N ARG A 80 -15.89 11.97 6.58
CA ARG A 80 -15.39 13.05 5.70
C ARG A 80 -14.01 12.73 5.16
N ARG A 81 -13.77 13.18 3.93
CA ARG A 81 -12.43 13.18 3.32
C ARG A 81 -11.63 14.36 3.87
N VAL A 82 -10.39 14.10 4.23
CA VAL A 82 -9.41 15.12 4.62
C VAL A 82 -8.39 15.27 3.51
N VAL A 83 -8.08 16.50 3.15
CA VAL A 83 -7.00 16.79 2.21
C VAL A 83 -5.68 16.58 2.97
N ALA A 84 -4.89 15.62 2.52
CA ALA A 84 -3.58 15.34 3.07
C ALA A 84 -2.53 15.59 1.98
N GLU A 85 -1.55 16.44 2.30
CA GLU A 85 -0.46 16.79 1.37
C GLU A 85 0.62 15.69 1.31
N THR A 86 0.72 14.87 2.36
CA THR A 86 1.76 13.84 2.49
C THR A 86 1.15 12.49 2.80
N SER A 87 1.67 11.44 2.16
CA SER A 87 1.26 10.06 2.42
C SER A 87 1.53 9.69 3.89
N PRO A 88 0.58 9.03 4.57
CA PRO A 88 0.83 8.46 5.90
C PRO A 88 1.85 7.31 5.83
N VAL A 89 2.05 6.70 4.65
CA VAL A 89 3.06 5.69 4.40
C VAL A 89 4.32 6.38 3.92
N ARG A 90 5.39 6.30 4.73
CA ARG A 90 6.70 6.84 4.34
C ARG A 90 7.47 5.82 3.50
N PRO A 91 8.11 6.22 2.38
CA PRO A 91 9.02 5.34 1.67
C PRO A 91 10.21 4.94 2.55
N SER A 92 10.84 3.80 2.21
CA SER A 92 12.02 3.28 2.89
C SER A 92 13.13 4.33 2.94
N PHE A 93 13.69 4.58 4.13
CA PHE A 93 14.69 5.63 4.41
C PHE A 93 16.11 5.32 3.92
N VAL A 94 16.31 4.31 3.08
CA VAL A 94 17.64 3.94 2.59
C VAL A 94 18.03 4.87 1.45
N THR A 95 18.99 5.75 1.71
CA THR A 95 19.59 6.64 0.72
C THR A 95 20.96 6.12 0.31
N PHE A 96 21.28 6.28 -0.97
CA PHE A 96 22.62 6.12 -1.50
C PHE A 96 23.20 7.50 -1.77
N ASP A 97 24.50 7.63 -1.58
CA ASP A 97 25.24 8.85 -1.95
C ASP A 97 25.43 8.91 -3.47
N ASP A 98 25.59 10.13 -4.00
CA ASP A 98 25.65 10.38 -5.45
C ASP A 98 26.82 9.62 -6.10
N ASP A 99 27.99 9.61 -5.47
CA ASP A 99 29.18 8.88 -5.95
C ASP A 99 28.87 7.38 -6.15
N PHE A 100 28.16 6.76 -5.20
CA PHE A 100 27.75 5.36 -5.32
C PHE A 100 26.73 5.14 -6.45
N LEU A 101 25.82 6.09 -6.69
CA LEU A 101 24.83 5.99 -7.77
C LEU A 101 25.48 6.13 -9.15
N ASP A 102 26.44 7.06 -9.29
CA ASP A 102 27.23 7.24 -10.51
C ASP A 102 28.02 5.97 -10.82
N ASP A 103 28.70 5.40 -9.81
CA ASP A 103 29.42 4.14 -9.96
C ASP A 103 28.47 3.01 -10.37
N LEU A 104 27.30 2.89 -9.74
CA LEU A 104 26.29 1.89 -10.06
C LEU A 104 25.84 1.98 -11.52
N GLU A 105 25.60 3.19 -12.04
CA GLU A 105 25.18 3.41 -13.43
C GLU A 105 26.25 2.97 -14.47
N THR A 106 27.53 2.88 -14.09
CA THR A 106 28.59 2.43 -15.01
C THR A 106 28.54 0.94 -15.34
N TRP A 107 28.02 0.10 -14.44
CA TRP A 107 28.05 -1.36 -14.58
C TRP A 107 26.68 -2.04 -14.51
N THR A 108 25.60 -1.30 -14.19
CA THR A 108 24.22 -1.79 -14.32
C THR A 108 23.33 -0.78 -15.04
N ALA A 109 22.22 -1.27 -15.58
CA ALA A 109 21.14 -0.41 -16.04
C ALA A 109 20.23 -0.02 -14.87
N LEU A 110 19.87 1.26 -14.82
CA LEU A 110 18.83 1.78 -13.94
C LEU A 110 17.51 1.82 -14.71
N TYR A 111 16.43 1.36 -14.08
CA TYR A 111 15.09 1.33 -14.69
C TYR A 111 14.17 2.25 -13.93
N ASP A 112 13.39 3.06 -14.66
CA ASP A 112 12.30 3.84 -14.07
C ASP A 112 11.24 2.88 -13.51
N PRO A 113 10.85 2.97 -12.22
CA PRO A 113 9.80 2.16 -11.63
C PRO A 113 8.46 2.19 -12.40
N ALA A 114 8.17 3.27 -13.13
CA ALA A 114 6.99 3.36 -13.99
C ALA A 114 7.07 2.45 -15.23
N GLY A 115 8.28 2.10 -15.69
CA GLY A 115 8.52 1.16 -16.78
C GLY A 115 8.57 -0.32 -16.37
N ILE A 116 8.53 -0.60 -15.05
CA ILE A 116 8.60 -1.96 -14.51
C ILE A 116 7.18 -2.44 -14.22
N VAL A 117 6.74 -3.53 -14.84
CA VAL A 117 5.40 -4.11 -14.65
C VAL A 117 5.46 -5.26 -13.66
N LEU A 118 4.54 -5.30 -12.70
CA LEU A 118 4.48 -6.39 -11.74
C LEU A 118 3.95 -7.68 -12.40
N SER A 119 4.53 -8.82 -12.04
CA SER A 119 4.12 -10.11 -12.60
C SER A 119 3.37 -10.96 -11.58
N PHE A 120 2.05 -11.06 -11.76
CA PHE A 120 1.18 -11.91 -10.97
C PHE A 120 0.37 -12.87 -11.84
N LYS A 121 -0.08 -13.98 -11.26
CA LYS A 121 -1.03 -14.90 -11.91
C LYS A 121 -2.45 -14.34 -11.88
N ASP A 122 -2.79 -13.68 -10.78
CA ASP A 122 -4.06 -13.00 -10.56
C ASP A 122 -3.75 -11.52 -10.25
N PRO A 123 -4.34 -10.54 -10.95
CA PRO A 123 -4.18 -9.12 -10.64
C PRO A 123 -4.49 -8.76 -9.19
N GLU A 124 -5.42 -9.47 -8.53
CA GLU A 124 -5.75 -9.25 -7.11
C GLU A 124 -4.58 -9.59 -6.17
N ASP A 125 -3.66 -10.46 -6.59
CA ASP A 125 -2.46 -10.79 -5.80
C ASP A 125 -1.56 -9.57 -5.58
N ALA A 126 -1.62 -8.57 -6.46
CA ALA A 126 -0.82 -7.34 -6.34
C ALA A 126 -1.11 -6.56 -5.05
N ARG A 127 -2.28 -6.77 -4.43
CA ARG A 127 -2.71 -6.08 -3.20
C ARG A 127 -2.17 -6.73 -1.93
N PHE A 128 -1.95 -8.05 -1.94
CA PHE A 128 -1.74 -8.82 -0.71
C PHE A 128 -0.46 -9.65 -0.72
N LYS A 129 0.08 -10.00 -1.89
CA LYS A 129 1.26 -10.86 -1.98
C LYS A 129 2.53 -10.02 -2.06
N PRO A 130 3.61 -10.47 -1.40
CA PRO A 130 4.91 -9.83 -1.52
C PRO A 130 5.37 -9.87 -2.98
N LEU A 131 6.00 -8.76 -3.40
CA LEU A 131 6.61 -8.63 -4.70
C LEU A 131 7.76 -9.63 -4.86
N ASN A 132 7.61 -10.58 -5.78
CA ASN A 132 8.65 -11.58 -6.06
C ASN A 132 9.19 -11.50 -7.47
N LYS A 133 8.34 -11.11 -8.45
CA LYS A 133 8.66 -11.15 -9.87
C LYS A 133 8.13 -9.90 -10.57
N VAL A 134 8.94 -9.33 -11.44
CA VAL A 134 8.62 -8.17 -12.28
C VAL A 134 9.02 -8.42 -13.73
N LEU A 135 8.46 -7.62 -14.63
CA LEU A 135 8.75 -7.62 -16.05
C LEU A 135 9.30 -6.25 -16.45
N ILE A 136 10.39 -6.25 -17.19
CA ILE A 136 11.02 -5.05 -17.78
C ILE A 136 11.06 -5.18 -19.32
N ASP A 137 11.54 -4.14 -20.00
CA ASP A 137 11.69 -4.10 -21.46
C ASP A 137 10.41 -4.46 -22.23
N ASP A 138 9.30 -3.72 -22.00
CA ASP A 138 7.99 -4.01 -22.59
C ASP A 138 7.50 -5.44 -22.33
N CYS A 139 7.72 -5.91 -21.09
CA CYS A 139 7.35 -7.24 -20.63
C CYS A 139 8.14 -8.41 -21.27
N ARG A 140 9.33 -8.15 -21.82
CA ARG A 140 10.15 -9.19 -22.48
C ARG A 140 11.09 -9.92 -21.54
N THR A 141 11.53 -9.25 -20.47
CA THR A 141 12.52 -9.79 -19.55
C THR A 141 11.88 -9.98 -18.18
N GLU A 142 11.94 -11.22 -17.64
CA GLU A 142 11.50 -11.49 -16.27
C GLU A 142 12.66 -11.27 -15.29
N CYS A 143 12.39 -10.55 -14.20
CA CYS A 143 13.35 -10.33 -13.13
C CYS A 143 12.74 -10.70 -11.78
N PHE A 144 13.59 -11.09 -10.84
CA PHE A 144 13.20 -11.48 -9.48
C PHE A 144 13.86 -10.56 -8.47
N PHE A 145 13.15 -10.23 -7.40
CA PHE A 145 13.73 -9.45 -6.31
C PHE A 145 14.74 -10.29 -5.55
N LYS A 146 15.95 -9.74 -5.37
CA LYS A 146 16.92 -10.28 -4.45
C LYS A 146 16.65 -9.70 -3.06
N PRO A 147 16.39 -10.52 -2.03
CA PRO A 147 16.16 -10.01 -0.69
C PRO A 147 17.45 -9.42 -0.13
N CYS A 148 17.37 -8.17 0.30
CA CYS A 148 18.48 -7.47 0.92
C CYS A 148 18.03 -6.96 2.30
N ASN A 149 18.66 -7.47 3.36
CA ASN A 149 18.18 -7.23 4.72
C ASN A 149 18.73 -5.93 5.33
N PHE A 150 19.86 -5.41 4.82
CA PHE A 150 20.53 -4.23 5.37
C PHE A 150 21.28 -3.44 4.30
N GLY A 151 21.33 -2.10 4.41
CA GLY A 151 22.03 -1.22 3.46
C GLY A 151 23.51 -1.57 3.26
N VAL A 152 24.21 -1.99 4.33
CA VAL A 152 25.62 -2.43 4.25
C VAL A 152 25.76 -3.71 3.42
N GLN A 153 24.81 -4.64 3.56
CA GLN A 153 24.79 -5.86 2.75
C GLN A 153 24.51 -5.52 1.28
N ILE A 154 23.58 -4.58 1.01
CA ILE A 154 23.29 -4.10 -0.35
C ILE A 154 24.55 -3.53 -0.99
N ARG A 155 25.23 -2.59 -0.34
CA ARG A 155 26.45 -1.97 -0.89
C ARG A 155 27.55 -3.00 -1.13
N ARG A 156 27.75 -3.94 -0.19
CA ARG A 156 28.75 -5.00 -0.34
C ARG A 156 28.43 -5.93 -1.50
N GLU A 157 27.18 -6.34 -1.64
CA GLU A 157 26.76 -7.23 -2.72
C GLU A 157 26.84 -6.55 -4.07
N LEU A 158 26.41 -5.29 -4.17
CA LEU A 158 26.52 -4.50 -5.40
C LEU A 158 28.00 -4.30 -5.79
N GLY A 159 28.90 -3.99 -4.85
CA GLY A 159 30.32 -3.85 -5.13
C GLY A 159 31.09 -5.15 -5.43
N THR A 160 30.41 -6.30 -5.47
CA THR A 160 31.02 -7.59 -5.91
C THR A 160 30.84 -7.87 -7.40
N TYR A 161 29.96 -7.12 -8.07
CA TYR A 161 29.74 -7.20 -9.51
C TYR A 161 30.61 -6.18 -10.23
#